data_AF-A0A2M7CBQ0-F1
#
_entry.id   AF-A0A2M7CBQ0-F1
#
_cell.length_a   1.000
_cell.length_b   1.000
_cell.length_c   1.000
_cell.angle_alpha   90.00
_cell.angle_beta   90.00
_cell.angle_gamma   90.00
#
_symmetry.space_group_name_H-M   'P 1'
#
loop_
_entity.id
_entity.type
_entity.pdbx_description
1 polymer ?
#
loop_
_entity_poly.entity_id
_entity_poly.type
_entity_poly.pdbx_seq_one_letter_code
_entity_poly.pdbx_strand_id
1 'polypeptide(L)'
;MEVDKMKKFLILLIVLTFTIPAYAATIYKWVDEKGVAHFTDDLSKVPPSYQDRVEVETRKDVQEERAPLPPQTIAPSGKEEEIRADIYGRDEAWWRDKVHPWKEKLKEARENYEKAQKNFTKKSEELSQTNFYGRSRSQTKWDVMELNRLNGEKKKYEAQIAEANEMLEKLSKEAEETKANPDWLK
;
A
#
# COMPACT_ATOMS: atom_id res chain seq x y z
N MET A 1 25.64 39.23 -13.94
CA MET A 1 26.79 38.31 -13.91
C MET A 1 27.07 37.72 -12.51
N GLU A 2 26.65 38.40 -11.43
CA GLU A 2 26.78 37.93 -10.03
C GLU A 2 25.83 36.76 -9.67
N VAL A 3 24.56 36.83 -10.09
CA VAL A 3 23.52 35.83 -9.72
C VAL A 3 23.79 34.46 -10.32
N ASP A 4 24.26 34.41 -11.58
CA ASP A 4 24.62 33.14 -12.24
C ASP A 4 25.84 32.46 -11.58
N LYS A 5 26.77 33.24 -11.04
CA LYS A 5 27.91 32.70 -10.27
C LYS A 5 27.43 32.12 -8.94
N MET A 6 26.54 32.82 -8.23
CA MET A 6 25.95 32.33 -6.97
C MET A 6 25.12 31.07 -7.15
N LYS A 7 24.35 30.97 -8.24
CA LYS A 7 23.55 29.77 -8.56
C LYS A 7 24.41 28.57 -8.94
N LYS A 8 25.49 28.80 -9.71
CA LYS A 8 26.50 27.77 -10.00
C LYS A 8 27.25 27.32 -8.75
N PHE A 9 27.55 28.25 -7.84
CA PHE A 9 28.19 27.93 -6.56
C PHE A 9 27.27 27.12 -5.65
N LEU A 10 25.97 27.46 -5.60
CA LEU A 10 24.96 26.68 -4.86
C LEU A 10 24.79 25.27 -5.45
N ILE A 11 24.76 25.12 -6.77
CA ILE A 11 24.71 23.81 -7.45
C ILE A 11 25.98 23.00 -7.18
N LEU A 12 27.16 23.62 -7.23
CA LEU A 12 28.43 22.97 -6.88
C LEU A 12 28.42 22.46 -5.43
N LEU A 13 27.86 23.24 -4.50
CA LEU A 13 27.78 22.89 -3.09
C LEU A 13 26.78 21.75 -2.82
N ILE A 14 25.69 21.66 -3.59
CA ILE A 14 24.72 20.55 -3.54
C ILE A 14 25.32 19.26 -4.13
N VAL A 15 26.15 19.33 -5.17
CA VAL A 15 26.82 18.15 -5.74
C VAL A 15 27.87 17.58 -4.78
N LEU A 16 28.49 18.42 -3.96
CA LEU A 16 29.56 18.01 -3.04
C LEU A 16 29.07 17.25 -1.79
N THR A 17 27.78 17.38 -1.41
CA THR A 17 27.25 16.69 -0.21
C THR A 17 26.91 15.22 -0.44
N PHE A 18 27.03 14.71 -1.68
CA PHE A 18 26.66 13.32 -2.01
C PHE A 18 27.81 12.30 -1.95
N THR A 19 29.01 12.71 -1.54
CA THR A 19 30.16 11.79 -1.41
C THR A 19 30.31 11.31 0.03
N ILE A 20 29.34 10.54 0.53
CA ILE A 20 29.60 9.70 1.72
C ILE A 20 30.14 8.37 1.20
N PRO A 21 31.40 7.99 1.52
CA PRO A 21 31.88 6.65 1.22
C PRO A 21 31.03 5.65 2.03
N ALA A 22 30.29 4.82 1.32
CA ALA A 22 29.60 3.68 1.92
C ALA A 22 30.68 2.71 2.43
N TYR A 23 30.94 2.73 3.74
CA TYR A 23 31.76 1.71 4.37
C TYR A 23 31.05 0.37 4.17
N ALA A 24 31.62 -0.50 3.36
CA ALA A 24 31.14 -1.86 3.17
C ALA A 24 31.32 -2.59 4.51
N ALA A 25 30.22 -2.85 5.21
CA ALA A 25 30.23 -3.70 6.38
C ALA A 25 30.54 -5.14 5.93
N THR A 26 31.65 -5.69 6.41
CA THR A 26 31.99 -7.09 6.20
C THR A 26 31.08 -7.93 7.09
N ILE A 27 30.21 -8.74 6.48
CA ILE A 27 29.33 -9.65 7.22
C ILE A 27 29.91 -11.06 7.11
N TYR A 28 30.19 -11.64 8.26
CA TYR A 28 30.65 -13.02 8.39
C TYR A 28 29.45 -13.93 8.61
N LYS A 29 29.37 -14.98 7.79
CA LYS A 29 28.30 -15.98 7.86
C LYS A 29 28.90 -17.36 8.08
N TRP A 30 28.33 -18.12 9.01
CA TRP A 30 28.67 -19.52 9.22
C TRP A 30 27.44 -20.33 9.58
N VAL A 31 27.49 -21.65 9.33
CA VAL A 31 26.42 -22.59 9.67
C VAL A 31 26.92 -23.48 10.80
N ASP A 32 26.14 -23.57 11.88
CA ASP A 32 26.48 -24.43 13.02
C ASP A 32 26.17 -25.92 12.76
N GLU A 33 26.58 -26.79 13.68
CA GLU A 33 26.30 -28.24 13.63
C GLU A 33 24.81 -28.60 13.54
N LYS A 34 23.92 -27.68 13.91
CA LYS A 34 22.46 -27.86 13.85
C LYS A 34 21.87 -27.35 12.53
N GLY A 35 22.70 -26.85 11.62
CA GLY A 35 22.29 -26.29 10.34
C GLY A 35 21.76 -24.85 10.42
N VAL A 36 21.95 -24.16 11.55
CA VAL A 36 21.49 -22.77 11.71
C VAL A 36 22.55 -21.80 11.21
N ALA A 37 22.15 -20.89 10.32
CA ALA A 37 23.02 -19.84 9.81
C ALA A 37 23.09 -18.66 10.78
N HIS A 38 24.30 -18.26 11.16
CA HIS A 38 24.58 -17.11 12.02
C HIS A 38 25.31 -16.02 11.25
N PHE A 39 25.09 -14.77 11.63
CA PHE A 39 25.69 -13.60 11.01
C PHE A 39 26.32 -12.71 12.08
N THR A 40 27.54 -12.22 11.82
CA THR A 40 28.22 -11.26 12.69
C THR A 40 28.99 -10.25 11.85
N ASP A 41 29.09 -9.02 12.33
CA ASP A 41 29.95 -7.96 11.80
C ASP A 41 31.38 -8.02 12.36
N ASP A 42 31.60 -8.87 13.36
CA ASP A 42 32.86 -9.02 14.09
C ASP A 42 33.31 -10.50 14.09
N LEU A 43 34.45 -10.76 13.47
CA LEU A 43 35.06 -12.09 13.34
C LEU A 43 35.36 -12.74 14.69
N SER A 44 35.63 -11.94 15.73
CA SER A 44 35.94 -12.46 17.07
C SER A 44 34.76 -13.15 17.75
N LYS A 45 33.53 -12.87 17.28
CA LYS A 45 32.30 -13.51 17.77
C LYS A 45 32.00 -14.84 17.07
N VAL A 46 32.74 -15.19 16.02
CA VAL A 46 32.64 -16.52 15.40
C VAL A 46 33.37 -17.53 16.29
N PRO A 47 32.70 -18.60 16.74
CA PRO A 47 33.36 -19.60 17.57
C PRO A 47 34.54 -20.24 16.81
N PRO A 48 35.67 -20.53 17.49
CA PRO A 48 36.91 -20.99 16.83
C PRO A 48 36.72 -22.18 15.88
N SER A 49 35.81 -23.10 16.22
CA SER A 49 35.47 -24.30 15.44
C SER A 49 34.89 -24.01 14.05
N TYR A 50 34.41 -22.78 13.81
CA TYR A 50 33.77 -22.36 12.56
C TYR A 50 34.55 -21.28 11.82
N GLN A 51 35.66 -20.78 12.38
CA GLN A 51 36.47 -19.71 11.76
C GLN A 51 37.05 -20.13 10.40
N ASP A 52 37.40 -21.40 10.23
CA ASP A 52 37.90 -21.96 8.96
C ASP A 52 36.80 -22.16 7.89
N ARG A 53 35.52 -22.00 8.26
CA ARG A 53 34.35 -22.22 7.39
C ARG A 53 33.50 -20.95 7.20
N VAL A 54 34.05 -19.79 7.52
CA VAL A 54 33.35 -18.51 7.40
C VAL A 54 33.32 -18.07 5.94
N GLU A 55 32.12 -17.88 5.40
CA GLU A 55 31.92 -17.17 4.15
C GLU A 55 31.98 -15.66 4.43
N VAL A 56 32.98 -14.98 3.85
CA VAL A 56 33.12 -13.52 3.94
C VAL A 56 32.37 -12.90 2.76
N GLU A 57 31.13 -12.48 2.98
CA GLU A 57 30.39 -11.75 1.95
C GLU A 57 30.84 -10.29 1.93
N THR A 58 31.83 -10.00 1.08
CA THR A 58 32.08 -8.61 0.65
C THR A 58 31.27 -8.39 -0.61
N ARG A 59 30.34 -7.43 -0.63
CA ARG A 59 29.58 -7.07 -1.85
C ARG A 59 30.57 -6.64 -2.94
N LYS A 60 30.93 -7.57 -3.82
CA LYS A 60 31.52 -7.31 -5.14
C LYS A 60 30.56 -7.81 -6.20
N ASP A 61 30.33 -6.92 -7.14
CA ASP A 61 29.44 -7.05 -8.29
C ASP A 61 29.89 -8.18 -9.24
N VAL A 62 28.91 -8.98 -9.68
CA VAL A 62 28.81 -9.92 -10.83
C VAL A 62 30.05 -10.73 -11.29
N GLN A 63 29.96 -12.07 -11.25
CA GLN A 63 30.02 -12.92 -12.47
C GLN A 63 29.64 -14.39 -12.21
N GLU A 64 28.89 -14.95 -13.17
CA GLU A 64 28.52 -16.36 -13.32
C GLU A 64 29.71 -17.32 -13.27
N GLU A 65 29.54 -18.43 -12.55
CA GLU A 65 30.01 -19.73 -13.05
C GLU A 65 29.04 -20.82 -12.58
N ARG A 66 28.11 -21.18 -13.47
CA ARG A 66 27.18 -22.29 -13.29
C ARG A 66 27.75 -23.49 -14.04
N ALA A 67 28.32 -24.46 -13.32
CA ALA A 67 28.54 -25.81 -13.82
C ALA A 67 27.59 -26.80 -13.09
N PRO A 68 27.05 -27.81 -13.78
CA PRO A 68 25.87 -28.56 -13.34
C PRO A 68 26.21 -29.83 -12.56
N LEU A 69 25.25 -30.36 -11.78
CA LEU A 69 24.91 -31.79 -11.52
C LEU A 69 24.01 -31.93 -10.26
N PRO A 70 23.31 -33.06 -10.05
CA PRO A 70 21.99 -33.48 -10.53
C PRO A 70 20.84 -33.23 -9.52
N PRO A 71 19.56 -33.43 -9.91
CA PRO A 71 18.41 -33.02 -9.11
C PRO A 71 18.11 -34.01 -7.97
N GLN A 72 18.29 -33.57 -6.73
CA GLN A 72 17.67 -34.19 -5.56
C GLN A 72 16.68 -33.19 -4.97
N THR A 73 15.43 -33.40 -5.35
CA THR A 73 14.23 -32.74 -4.86
C THR A 73 14.11 -32.89 -3.34
N ILE A 74 14.57 -31.89 -2.60
CA ILE A 74 13.93 -31.47 -1.35
C ILE A 74 13.79 -29.96 -1.48
N ALA A 75 12.56 -29.53 -1.69
CA ALA A 75 12.17 -28.18 -2.03
C ALA A 75 12.75 -27.13 -1.05
N PRO A 76 13.26 -25.99 -1.54
CA PRO A 76 13.50 -24.83 -0.70
C PRO A 76 12.14 -24.18 -0.37
N SER A 77 11.41 -24.72 0.60
CA SER A 77 10.13 -24.15 1.07
C SER A 77 10.30 -22.79 1.76
N GLY A 78 11.50 -22.42 2.21
CA GLY A 78 11.66 -21.26 3.09
C GLY A 78 11.66 -19.87 2.43
N LYS A 79 12.02 -19.75 1.14
CA LYS A 79 12.14 -18.41 0.49
C LYS A 79 10.89 -17.98 -0.27
N GLU A 80 10.02 -18.93 -0.60
CA GLU A 80 8.75 -18.66 -1.26
C GLU A 80 7.61 -18.51 -0.24
N GLU A 81 7.74 -19.07 0.96
CA GLU A 81 6.82 -18.84 2.10
C GLU A 81 7.00 -17.46 2.73
N GLU A 82 8.20 -16.86 2.72
CA GLU A 82 8.45 -15.53 3.30
C GLU A 82 7.73 -14.39 2.56
N ILE A 83 7.27 -14.62 1.32
CA ILE A 83 6.45 -13.67 0.54
C ILE A 83 4.95 -14.00 0.63
N ARG A 84 4.55 -15.17 1.16
CA ARG A 84 3.15 -15.59 1.23
C ARG A 84 2.36 -14.96 2.37
N ALA A 85 3.04 -14.40 3.35
CA ALA A 85 2.41 -13.86 4.55
C ALA A 85 3.10 -12.58 5.06
N ASP A 86 2.35 -11.73 5.76
CA ASP A 86 2.86 -10.51 6.39
C ASP A 86 3.68 -10.81 7.67
N ILE A 87 4.18 -9.77 8.37
CA ILE A 87 4.95 -9.94 9.62
C ILE A 87 4.21 -10.71 10.73
N TYR A 88 2.89 -10.87 10.62
CA TYR A 88 2.05 -11.61 11.56
C TYR A 88 1.61 -12.97 11.02
N GLY A 89 2.12 -13.40 9.86
CA GLY A 89 1.74 -14.67 9.24
C GLY A 89 0.37 -14.64 8.54
N ARG A 90 -0.19 -13.46 8.25
CA ARG A 90 -1.47 -13.31 7.52
C ARG A 90 -1.20 -13.35 6.03
N ASP A 91 -1.93 -14.21 5.33
CA ASP A 91 -1.78 -14.45 3.90
C ASP A 91 -2.72 -13.58 3.06
N GLU A 92 -2.63 -13.75 1.74
CA GLU A 92 -3.49 -13.08 0.76
C GLU A 92 -4.99 -13.28 1.07
N ALA A 93 -5.39 -14.49 1.47
CA ALA A 93 -6.78 -14.81 1.72
C ALA A 93 -7.35 -13.97 2.87
N TRP A 94 -6.56 -13.79 3.93
CA TRP A 94 -6.94 -12.92 5.05
C TRP A 94 -7.14 -11.47 4.60
N TRP A 95 -6.19 -10.91 3.84
CA TRP A 95 -6.28 -9.52 3.37
C TRP A 95 -7.44 -9.33 2.39
N ARG A 96 -7.68 -10.28 1.50
CA ARG A 96 -8.83 -10.27 0.58
C ARG A 96 -10.15 -10.34 1.33
N ASP A 97 -10.27 -11.20 2.34
CA ASP A 97 -11.46 -11.30 3.19
C ASP A 97 -11.75 -9.98 3.91
N LYS A 98 -10.72 -9.26 4.37
CA LYS A 98 -10.89 -7.93 4.99
C LYS A 98 -11.31 -6.86 4.00
N VAL A 99 -10.73 -6.85 2.80
CA VAL A 99 -10.95 -5.80 1.80
C VAL A 99 -12.28 -5.98 1.05
N HIS A 100 -12.65 -7.21 0.75
CA HIS A 100 -13.84 -7.55 -0.03
C HIS A 100 -15.14 -6.87 0.45
N PRO A 101 -15.54 -6.95 1.74
CA PRO A 101 -16.79 -6.34 2.20
C PRO A 101 -16.78 -4.81 2.05
N TRP A 102 -15.63 -4.16 2.20
CA TRP A 102 -15.52 -2.71 2.02
C TRP A 102 -15.58 -2.30 0.55
N LYS A 103 -15.04 -3.12 -0.36
CA LYS A 103 -15.19 -2.91 -1.80
C LYS A 103 -16.63 -3.08 -2.27
N GLU A 104 -17.31 -4.12 -1.79
CA GLU A 104 -18.73 -4.32 -2.10
C GLU A 104 -19.58 -3.18 -1.54
N LYS A 105 -19.35 -2.78 -0.28
CA LYS A 105 -20.01 -1.62 0.33
C LYS A 105 -19.76 -0.33 -0.45
N LEU A 106 -18.52 -0.10 -0.90
CA LEU A 106 -18.17 1.07 -1.72
C LEU A 106 -18.90 1.06 -3.06
N LYS A 107 -18.94 -0.09 -3.74
CA LYS A 107 -19.63 -0.26 -5.01
C LYS A 107 -21.14 -0.02 -4.86
N GLU A 108 -21.77 -0.68 -3.88
CA GLU A 108 -23.20 -0.52 -3.60
C GLU A 108 -23.54 0.93 -3.25
N ALA A 109 -22.74 1.57 -2.38
CA ALA A 109 -22.95 2.95 -1.97
C ALA A 109 -22.81 3.92 -3.16
N ARG A 110 -21.87 3.67 -4.09
CA ARG A 110 -21.74 4.46 -5.33
C ARG A 110 -22.95 4.30 -6.25
N GLU A 111 -23.39 3.08 -6.51
CA GLU A 111 -24.59 2.84 -7.32
C GLU A 111 -25.84 3.50 -6.72
N ASN A 112 -25.98 3.43 -5.40
CA ASN A 112 -27.09 4.05 -4.69
C ASN A 112 -26.98 5.59 -4.67
N TYR A 113 -25.77 6.14 -4.53
CA TYR A 113 -25.53 7.57 -4.67
C TYR A 113 -25.90 8.07 -6.07
N GLU A 114 -25.51 7.36 -7.12
CA GLU A 114 -25.85 7.72 -8.51
C GLU A 114 -27.37 7.73 -8.73
N LYS A 115 -28.07 6.71 -8.25
CA LYS A 115 -29.55 6.66 -8.28
C LYS A 115 -30.17 7.84 -7.52
N ALA A 116 -29.70 8.12 -6.31
CA ALA A 116 -30.19 9.23 -5.49
C ALA A 116 -29.92 10.59 -6.14
N GLN A 117 -28.73 10.78 -6.70
CA GLN A 117 -28.34 11.99 -7.44
C GLN A 117 -29.22 12.17 -8.68
N LYS A 118 -29.49 11.11 -9.45
CA LYS A 118 -30.40 11.16 -10.60
C LYS A 118 -31.81 11.58 -10.19
N ASN A 119 -32.35 11.02 -9.11
CA ASN A 119 -33.68 11.38 -8.60
C ASN A 119 -33.72 12.83 -8.11
N PHE A 120 -32.69 13.27 -7.40
CA PHE A 120 -32.56 14.66 -6.93
C PHE A 120 -32.52 15.63 -8.11
N THR A 121 -31.67 15.37 -9.12
CA THR A 121 -31.56 16.21 -10.32
C THR A 121 -32.88 16.25 -11.08
N LYS A 122 -33.50 15.08 -11.33
CA LYS A 122 -34.79 15.01 -12.01
C LYS A 122 -35.87 15.84 -11.28
N LYS A 123 -35.98 15.68 -9.96
CA LYS A 123 -36.96 16.44 -9.18
C LYS A 123 -36.65 17.94 -9.18
N SER A 124 -35.37 18.32 -9.11
CA SER A 124 -34.93 19.70 -9.21
C SER A 124 -35.27 20.33 -10.56
N GLU A 125 -35.11 19.58 -11.65
CA GLU A 125 -35.46 20.02 -13.01
C GLU A 125 -36.98 20.13 -13.20
N GLU A 126 -37.76 19.16 -12.71
CA GLU A 126 -39.22 19.24 -12.71
C GLU A 126 -39.71 20.52 -12.00
N LEU A 127 -39.09 20.87 -10.87
CA LEU A 127 -39.42 22.08 -10.13
C LEU A 127 -38.99 23.36 -10.85
N SER A 128 -37.87 23.36 -11.58
CA SER A 128 -37.43 24.54 -12.34
C SER A 128 -38.26 24.76 -13.61
N GLN A 129 -38.77 23.70 -14.22
CA GLN A 129 -39.60 23.76 -15.43
C GLN A 129 -41.08 24.04 -15.13
N THR A 130 -41.56 23.75 -13.92
CA THR A 130 -42.97 24.01 -13.57
C THR A 130 -43.20 25.50 -13.32
N ASN A 131 -44.10 26.11 -14.09
CA ASN A 131 -44.57 27.47 -13.82
C ASN A 131 -45.17 27.55 -12.41
N PHE A 132 -44.58 28.40 -11.57
CA PHE A 132 -44.97 28.52 -10.16
C PHE A 132 -46.35 29.19 -9.97
N TYR A 133 -46.90 29.79 -11.03
CA TYR A 133 -48.23 30.40 -11.05
C TYR A 133 -49.32 29.31 -10.98
N GLY A 134 -50.02 29.25 -9.85
CA GLY A 134 -51.12 28.31 -9.60
C GLY A 134 -50.78 27.17 -8.61
N ARG A 135 -49.54 27.08 -8.12
CA ARG A 135 -49.15 26.07 -7.12
C ARG A 135 -49.64 26.48 -5.73
N SER A 136 -50.26 25.54 -4.99
CA SER A 136 -50.70 25.82 -3.62
C SER A 136 -49.52 25.84 -2.64
N ARG A 137 -49.64 26.58 -1.54
CA ARG A 137 -48.63 26.60 -0.46
C ARG A 137 -48.30 25.20 0.05
N SER A 138 -49.30 24.32 0.12
CA SER A 138 -49.11 22.93 0.53
C SER A 138 -48.28 22.13 -0.47
N GLN A 139 -48.54 22.27 -1.78
CA GLN A 139 -47.76 21.61 -2.83
C GLN A 139 -46.29 22.04 -2.82
N THR A 140 -46.02 23.35 -2.73
CA THR A 140 -44.65 23.86 -2.61
C THR A 140 -43.93 23.30 -1.38
N LYS A 141 -44.62 23.19 -0.25
CA LYS A 141 -44.05 22.59 0.97
C LYS A 141 -43.69 21.12 0.78
N TRP A 142 -44.56 20.34 0.12
CA TRP A 142 -44.30 18.94 -0.21
C TRP A 142 -43.11 18.78 -1.14
N ASP A 143 -43.02 19.61 -2.18
CA ASP A 143 -41.92 19.60 -3.13
C ASP A 143 -40.56 19.89 -2.47
N VAL A 144 -40.51 20.88 -1.57
CA VAL A 144 -39.31 21.20 -0.78
C VAL A 144 -38.95 20.06 0.17
N MET A 145 -39.95 19.46 0.82
CA MET A 145 -39.73 18.32 1.72
C MET A 145 -39.16 17.12 0.98
N GLU A 146 -39.67 16.82 -0.20
CA GLU A 146 -39.19 15.71 -1.04
C GLU A 146 -37.77 15.97 -1.55
N LEU A 147 -37.46 17.19 -1.98
CA LEU A 147 -36.11 17.57 -2.39
C LEU A 147 -35.11 17.44 -1.24
N ASN A 148 -35.50 17.85 -0.03
CA ASN A 148 -34.69 17.67 1.18
C ASN A 148 -34.50 16.20 1.53
N ARG A 149 -35.54 15.38 1.38
CA ARG A 149 -35.47 13.92 1.59
C ARG A 149 -34.46 13.28 0.64
N LEU A 150 -34.57 13.56 -0.66
CA LEU A 150 -33.64 13.07 -1.69
C LEU A 150 -32.21 13.53 -1.45
N ASN A 151 -32.02 14.79 -1.02
CA ASN A 151 -30.70 15.29 -0.65
C ASN A 151 -30.14 14.60 0.61
N GLY A 152 -31.01 14.28 1.58
CA GLY A 152 -30.65 13.49 2.76
C GLY A 152 -30.18 12.07 2.40
N GLU A 153 -30.89 11.40 1.49
CA GLU A 153 -30.48 10.09 0.96
C GLU A 153 -29.12 10.16 0.26
N LYS A 154 -28.91 11.18 -0.58
CA LYS A 154 -27.62 11.41 -1.23
C LYS A 154 -26.49 11.55 -0.20
N LYS A 155 -26.67 12.40 0.81
CA LYS A 155 -25.67 12.61 1.88
C LYS A 155 -25.40 11.33 2.68
N LYS A 156 -26.42 10.48 2.89
CA LYS A 156 -26.24 9.18 3.54
C LYS A 156 -25.30 8.29 2.72
N TYR A 157 -25.49 8.18 1.41
CA TYR A 157 -24.61 7.36 0.56
C TYR A 157 -23.21 7.98 0.42
N GLU A 158 -23.12 9.31 0.37
CA GLU A 158 -21.83 10.02 0.40
C GLU A 158 -21.02 9.68 1.67
N ALA A 159 -21.68 9.65 2.83
CA ALA A 159 -21.05 9.24 4.09
C ALA A 159 -20.61 7.76 4.06
N GLN A 160 -21.40 6.86 3.46
CA GLN A 160 -21.02 5.44 3.31
C GLN A 160 -19.83 5.25 2.37
N ILE A 161 -19.76 6.04 1.28
CA ILE A 161 -18.61 6.06 0.37
C ILE A 161 -17.36 6.52 1.12
N ALA A 162 -17.48 7.61 1.89
CA ALA A 162 -16.37 8.13 2.69
C ALA A 162 -15.88 7.10 3.72
N GLU A 163 -16.80 6.48 4.47
CA GLU A 163 -16.48 5.42 5.44
C GLU A 163 -15.75 4.25 4.78
N ALA A 164 -16.26 3.74 3.66
CA ALA A 164 -15.64 2.62 2.96
C ALA A 164 -14.24 2.97 2.44
N ASN A 165 -14.06 4.17 1.88
CA ASN A 165 -12.74 4.64 1.45
C ASN A 165 -11.77 4.77 2.64
N GLU A 166 -12.21 5.35 3.76
CA GLU A 166 -11.39 5.48 4.96
C GLU A 166 -10.93 4.12 5.48
N MET A 167 -11.83 3.13 5.50
CA MET A 167 -11.49 1.77 5.94
C MET A 167 -10.54 1.07 4.98
N LEU A 168 -10.72 1.23 3.66
CA LEU A 168 -9.79 0.72 2.66
C LEU A 168 -8.40 1.38 2.78
N GLU A 169 -8.35 2.68 3.06
CA GLU A 169 -7.10 3.39 3.29
C GLU A 169 -6.38 2.91 4.57
N LYS A 170 -7.13 2.67 5.65
CA LYS A 170 -6.58 2.07 6.88
C LYS A 170 -6.00 0.67 6.63
N LEU A 171 -6.71 -0.17 5.89
CA LEU A 171 -6.21 -1.49 5.50
C LEU A 171 -4.96 -1.39 4.62
N SER A 172 -4.89 -0.40 3.73
CA SER A 172 -3.69 -0.12 2.93
C SER A 172 -2.49 0.25 3.79
N LYS A 173 -2.69 1.14 4.76
CA LYS A 173 -1.63 1.53 5.70
C LYS A 173 -1.18 0.36 6.57
N GLU A 174 -2.11 -0.44 7.08
CA GLU A 174 -1.78 -1.64 7.86
C GLU A 174 -0.98 -2.64 7.01
N ALA A 175 -1.34 -2.84 5.74
CA ALA A 175 -0.59 -3.71 4.83
C ALA A 175 0.85 -3.20 4.62
N GLU A 176 1.04 -1.90 4.45
CA GLU A 176 2.37 -1.28 4.32
C GLU A 176 3.20 -1.46 5.61
N GLU A 177 2.62 -1.16 6.77
CA GLU A 177 3.27 -1.31 8.08
C GLU A 177 3.67 -2.77 8.36
N THR A 178 2.86 -3.71 7.90
CA THR A 178 3.08 -5.15 8.08
C THR A 178 3.85 -5.80 6.95
N LYS A 179 4.34 -5.01 5.99
CA LYS A 179 5.07 -5.47 4.80
C LYS A 179 4.30 -6.52 3.99
N ALA A 180 2.97 -6.49 4.07
CA ALA A 180 2.10 -7.31 3.24
C ALA A 180 2.24 -6.89 1.76
N ASN A 181 2.02 -7.81 0.84
CA ASN A 181 2.08 -7.49 -0.57
C ASN A 181 0.89 -6.57 -0.94
N PRO A 182 1.13 -5.36 -1.51
CA PRO A 182 0.05 -4.45 -1.88
C PRO A 182 -0.90 -5.03 -2.94
N ASP A 183 -0.47 -6.03 -3.72
CA ASP A 183 -1.32 -6.69 -4.71
C ASP A 183 -2.48 -7.49 -4.09
N TRP A 184 -2.39 -7.85 -2.81
CA TRP A 184 -3.47 -8.55 -2.10
C TRP A 184 -4.68 -7.64 -1.82
N LEU A 185 -4.48 -6.33 -1.83
CA LEU A 185 -5.54 -5.34 -1.65
C LEU A 185 -6.22 -4.93 -2.96
N LYS A 186 -5.72 -5.40 -4.11
CA LYS A 186 -6.30 -5.11 -5.45
C LYS A 186 -7.63 -5.79 -5.70
#